data_AF-A0A958QCB4-F1
#
_entry.id   AF-A0A958QCB4-F1
#
_cell.length_a   1.000
_cell.length_b   1.000
_cell.length_c   1.000
_cell.angle_alpha   90.00
_cell.angle_beta   90.00
_cell.angle_gamma   90.00
#
_symmetry.space_group_name_H-M   'P 1'
#
loop_
_entity.id
_entity.type
_entity.pdbx_description
1 polymer ?
#
loop_
_entity_poly.entity_id
_entity_poly.type
_entity_poly.pdbx_seq_one_letter_code
_entity_poly.pdbx_strand_id
1 'polypeptide(L)'
;GPAFSSRAESNLYRSWQAAVIGMTALPEAKLAREAEISYSTLALVTDYDCWKSDEAAVDVKGVLSVLRRNSDLAKRIVLSLPERLSHLSPPEYVSKALDAAIITRFQDVPSETLDKLHPLIARVLDSNPQKILKPKAFNS
;
A
#
# COMPACT_ATOMS: atom_id res chain seq x y z
N GLY A 1 -14.57 -2.19 8.63
CA GLY A 1 -14.08 -2.00 10.01
C GLY A 1 -14.71 -0.77 10.64
N PRO A 2 -14.70 -0.64 12.00
CA PRO A 2 -14.01 -1.50 12.97
C PRO A 2 -14.74 -2.81 13.27
N ALA A 3 -16.01 -2.96 12.89
CA ALA A 3 -16.73 -4.22 13.01
C ALA A 3 -16.17 -5.29 12.04
N PHE A 4 -16.19 -6.55 12.49
CA PHE A 4 -15.99 -7.72 11.63
C PHE A 4 -17.16 -7.87 10.65
N SER A 5 -16.92 -8.59 9.56
CA SER A 5 -17.93 -8.89 8.56
C SER A 5 -19.05 -9.74 9.15
N SER A 6 -20.27 -9.54 8.65
CA SER A 6 -21.35 -10.51 8.71
C SER A 6 -21.05 -11.71 7.80
N ARG A 7 -21.74 -12.83 8.03
CA ARG A 7 -21.60 -14.02 7.19
C ARG A 7 -22.00 -13.78 5.74
N ALA A 8 -22.98 -12.90 5.52
CA ALA A 8 -23.41 -12.53 4.17
C ALA A 8 -22.29 -11.79 3.42
N GLU A 9 -21.61 -10.86 4.08
CA GLU A 9 -20.45 -10.15 3.53
C GLU A 9 -19.28 -11.11 3.27
N SER A 10 -18.98 -12.02 4.21
CA SER A 10 -17.93 -13.03 4.03
C SER A 10 -18.19 -13.91 2.79
N ASN A 11 -19.43 -14.35 2.60
CA ASN A 11 -19.82 -15.11 1.41
C ASN A 11 -19.75 -14.28 0.11
N LEU A 12 -20.09 -12.99 0.16
CA LEU A 12 -19.93 -12.08 -0.97
C LEU A 12 -18.45 -11.96 -1.37
N TYR A 13 -17.55 -11.72 -0.41
CA TYR A 13 -16.11 -11.61 -0.69
C TYR A 13 -15.54 -12.90 -1.29
N ARG A 14 -15.96 -14.06 -0.79
CA ARG A 14 -15.59 -15.35 -1.36
C ARG A 14 -16.12 -15.53 -2.78
N SER A 15 -17.30 -15.02 -3.10
CA SER A 15 -17.83 -15.04 -4.48
C SER A 15 -16.97 -14.22 -5.45
N TRP A 16 -16.27 -13.20 -4.94
CA TRP A 16 -15.25 -12.43 -5.68
C TRP A 16 -13.87 -13.10 -5.69
N GLN A 17 -13.76 -14.35 -5.23
CA GLN A 17 -12.52 -15.10 -5.09
C GLN A 17 -11.51 -14.46 -4.11
N ALA A 18 -11.98 -13.61 -3.18
CA ALA A 18 -11.13 -13.09 -2.13
C ALA A 18 -10.71 -14.22 -1.17
N ALA A 19 -9.41 -14.32 -0.89
CA ALA A 19 -8.84 -15.37 -0.05
C ALA A 19 -8.55 -14.95 1.39
N VAL A 20 -8.27 -13.67 1.63
CA VAL A 20 -7.96 -13.10 2.95
C VAL A 20 -8.66 -11.76 3.08
N ILE A 21 -9.13 -11.45 4.28
CA ILE A 21 -9.72 -10.16 4.63
C ILE A 21 -8.86 -9.46 5.69
N GLY A 22 -8.73 -8.15 5.56
CA GLY A 22 -8.00 -7.29 6.47
C GLY A 22 -8.48 -5.84 6.34
N MET A 23 -8.02 -4.96 7.23
CA MET A 23 -8.52 -3.58 7.31
C MET A 23 -7.44 -2.52 7.07
N THR A 24 -6.20 -2.92 6.76
CA THR A 24 -5.03 -2.00 6.74
C THR A 24 -4.31 -1.90 5.40
N ALA A 25 -4.36 -2.93 4.56
CA ALA A 25 -3.62 -2.97 3.29
C ALA A 25 -4.02 -1.85 2.31
N LEU A 26 -5.26 -1.36 2.41
CA LEU A 26 -5.74 -0.20 1.68
C LEU A 26 -6.08 0.91 2.69
N PRO A 27 -5.61 2.16 2.52
CA PRO A 27 -4.95 2.72 1.32
C PRO A 27 -3.43 2.53 1.24
N GLU A 28 -2.80 1.84 2.20
CA GLU A 28 -1.33 1.73 2.30
C GLU A 28 -0.65 1.30 0.99
N ALA A 29 -1.14 0.26 0.32
CA ALA A 29 -0.58 -0.23 -0.94
C ALA A 29 -0.65 0.81 -2.09
N LYS A 30 -1.70 1.66 -2.10
CA LYS A 30 -1.83 2.73 -3.10
C LYS A 30 -0.83 3.85 -2.83
N LEU A 31 -0.70 4.26 -1.57
CA LEU A 31 0.26 5.29 -1.15
C LEU A 31 1.70 4.85 -1.43
N ALA A 32 2.04 3.59 -1.16
CA ALA A 32 3.37 3.05 -1.48
C ALA A 32 3.65 3.09 -2.99
N ARG A 33 2.63 2.83 -3.83
CA ARG A 33 2.77 2.95 -5.29
C ARG A 33 2.96 4.40 -5.74
N GLU A 34 2.21 5.34 -5.17
CA GLU A 34 2.37 6.78 -5.44
C GLU A 34 3.74 7.31 -4.98
N ALA A 35 4.32 6.70 -3.95
CA ALA A 35 5.68 6.99 -3.48
C ALA A 35 6.78 6.26 -4.26
N GLU A 36 6.44 5.47 -5.30
CA GLU A 36 7.39 4.65 -6.07
C GLU A 36 8.17 3.63 -5.21
N ILE A 37 7.56 3.16 -4.12
CA ILE A 37 8.12 2.17 -3.20
C ILE A 37 7.64 0.77 -3.57
N SER A 38 8.56 -0.20 -3.64
CA SER A 38 8.21 -1.62 -3.81
C SER A 38 7.46 -2.12 -2.59
N TYR A 39 6.21 -2.52 -2.78
CA TYR A 39 5.31 -2.93 -1.71
C TYR A 39 4.88 -4.39 -1.87
N SER A 40 4.86 -5.11 -0.76
CA SER A 40 4.30 -6.46 -0.66
C SER A 40 3.70 -6.67 0.73
N THR A 41 2.66 -7.50 0.82
CA THR A 41 1.96 -7.78 2.07
C THR A 41 2.25 -9.20 2.53
N LEU A 42 2.77 -9.34 3.76
CA LEU A 42 2.80 -10.60 4.49
C LEU A 42 1.54 -10.72 5.34
N ALA A 43 0.51 -11.39 4.81
CA ALA A 43 -0.73 -11.64 5.55
C ALA A 43 -0.60 -12.89 6.43
N LEU A 44 -0.88 -12.74 7.72
CA LEU A 44 -0.79 -13.82 8.71
C LEU A 44 -2.20 -14.14 9.21
N VAL A 45 -2.73 -15.28 8.76
CA VAL A 45 -4.10 -15.71 9.07
C VAL A 45 -4.26 -15.93 10.58
N THR A 46 -5.28 -15.31 11.17
CA THR A 46 -5.61 -15.43 12.59
C THR A 46 -6.77 -16.37 12.85
N ASP A 47 -7.70 -16.43 11.90
CA ASP A 47 -8.97 -17.14 11.98
C ASP A 47 -9.59 -17.24 10.56
N TYR A 48 -10.76 -17.86 10.47
CA TYR A 48 -11.49 -18.07 9.21
C TYR A 48 -12.61 -17.05 8.98
N ASP A 49 -12.56 -15.86 9.58
CA ASP A 49 -13.67 -14.91 9.55
C ASP A 49 -14.97 -15.59 10.05
N CYS A 50 -16.15 -15.23 9.55
CA CYS A 50 -17.43 -15.76 10.02
C CYS A 50 -18.14 -16.71 9.03
N TRP A 51 -17.47 -17.18 7.97
CA TRP A 51 -18.10 -18.03 6.94
C TRP A 51 -18.19 -19.51 7.34
N LYS A 52 -17.28 -20.00 8.18
CA LYS A 52 -17.23 -21.42 8.57
C LYS A 52 -18.20 -21.70 9.71
N SER A 53 -19.17 -22.58 9.49
CA SER A 53 -20.22 -22.94 10.46
C SER A 53 -19.78 -23.94 11.53
N ASP A 54 -18.78 -24.76 11.20
CA ASP A 54 -18.42 -25.96 11.99
C ASP A 54 -17.30 -25.70 13.01
N GLU A 55 -16.74 -24.49 13.01
CA GLU A 55 -15.83 -24.01 14.05
C GLU A 55 -16.55 -22.98 14.93
N ALA A 56 -16.25 -23.01 16.23
CA ALA A 56 -16.80 -22.06 17.18
C ALA A 56 -16.54 -20.62 16.71
N ALA A 57 -17.53 -19.74 16.88
CA ALA A 57 -17.40 -18.32 16.59
C ALA A 57 -16.10 -17.76 17.21
N VAL A 58 -15.46 -16.82 16.50
CA VAL A 58 -14.16 -16.21 16.83
C VAL A 58 -13.97 -16.03 18.35
N ASP A 59 -13.22 -16.94 18.99
CA ASP A 59 -12.85 -16.82 20.41
C ASP A 59 -11.67 -15.86 20.54
N VAL A 60 -11.88 -14.76 21.28
CA VAL A 60 -10.88 -13.72 21.51
C VAL A 60 -9.58 -14.30 22.08
N LYS A 61 -9.66 -15.30 22.97
CA LYS A 61 -8.46 -15.93 23.54
C LYS A 61 -7.68 -16.71 22.49
N GLY A 62 -8.37 -17.49 21.66
CA GLY A 62 -7.81 -18.18 20.49
C GLY A 62 -7.08 -17.22 19.55
N VAL A 63 -7.75 -16.13 19.15
CA VAL A 63 -7.18 -15.09 18.27
C VAL A 63 -5.92 -14.47 18.87
N LEU A 64 -5.93 -14.09 20.15
CA LEU A 64 -4.77 -13.50 20.81
C LEU A 64 -3.56 -14.45 20.84
N SER A 65 -3.80 -15.76 21.03
CA SER A 65 -2.73 -16.77 21.00
C SER A 65 -2.12 -16.94 19.60
N VAL A 66 -2.95 -16.89 18.55
CA VAL A 66 -2.50 -16.96 17.15
C VAL A 66 -1.75 -15.69 16.79
N LEU A 67 -2.26 -14.51 17.18
CA LEU A 67 -1.62 -13.21 16.96
C LEU A 67 -0.21 -13.15 17.55
N ARG A 68 -0.01 -13.64 18.78
CA ARG A 68 1.33 -13.69 19.39
C ARG A 68 2.29 -14.56 18.59
N ARG A 69 1.87 -15.78 18.23
CA ARG A 69 2.69 -16.69 17.40
C ARG A 69 3.00 -16.09 16.03
N ASN A 70 2.02 -15.44 15.40
CA ASN A 70 2.18 -14.75 14.13
C ASN A 70 3.15 -13.57 14.26
N SER A 71 3.11 -12.80 15.34
CA SER A 71 4.03 -11.69 15.60
C SER A 71 5.50 -12.18 15.66
N ASP A 72 5.75 -13.28 16.38
CA ASP A 72 7.11 -13.83 16.48
C ASP A 72 7.60 -14.40 15.14
N LEU A 73 6.71 -15.05 14.39
CA LEU A 73 7.01 -15.50 13.03
C LEU A 73 7.32 -14.32 12.10
N ALA A 74 6.52 -13.26 12.13
CA ALA A 74 6.70 -12.06 11.33
C ALA A 74 8.08 -11.45 11.57
N LYS A 75 8.48 -11.29 12.84
CA LYS A 75 9.79 -10.75 13.20
C LYS A 75 10.92 -11.57 12.58
N ARG A 76 10.87 -12.90 12.70
CA ARG A 76 11.89 -13.78 12.09
C ARG A 76 11.95 -13.62 10.57
N ILE A 77 10.79 -13.57 9.91
CA ILE A 77 10.74 -13.38 8.45
C ILE A 77 11.35 -12.03 8.08
N VAL A 78 10.92 -10.93 8.70
CA VAL A 78 11.40 -9.57 8.40
C VAL A 78 12.91 -9.46 8.60
N LEU A 79 13.46 -10.03 9.68
CA LEU A 79 14.91 -10.03 9.93
C LEU A 79 15.70 -10.82 8.89
N SER A 80 15.09 -11.80 8.22
CA SER A 80 15.73 -12.56 7.13
C SER A 80 15.69 -11.86 5.77
N LEU A 81 14.85 -10.83 5.60
CA LEU A 81 14.64 -10.20 4.30
C LEU A 81 15.85 -9.42 3.77
N PRO A 82 16.61 -8.63 4.56
CA PRO A 82 17.73 -7.85 4.04
C PRO A 82 18.75 -8.72 3.30
N GLU A 83 19.12 -9.87 3.87
CA GLU A 83 20.05 -10.81 3.24
C GLU A 83 19.47 -11.36 1.93
N ARG A 84 18.19 -11.79 1.96
CA ARG A 84 17.51 -12.41 0.82
C ARG A 84 17.16 -11.45 -0.32
N LEU A 85 17.01 -10.16 -0.03
CA LEU A 85 16.61 -9.15 -1.01
C LEU A 85 17.77 -8.24 -1.44
N SER A 86 18.95 -8.36 -0.82
CA SER A 86 20.13 -7.52 -1.05
C SER A 86 20.58 -7.41 -2.51
N HIS A 87 20.33 -8.44 -3.31
CA HIS A 87 20.72 -8.52 -4.72
C HIS A 87 19.59 -8.14 -5.68
N LEU A 88 18.40 -7.84 -5.17
CA LEU A 88 17.25 -7.47 -5.99
C LEU A 88 17.19 -5.96 -6.16
N SER A 89 16.95 -5.52 -7.38
CA SER A 89 16.60 -4.13 -7.68
C SER A 89 15.08 -4.00 -7.79
N PRO A 90 14.49 -2.85 -7.40
CA PRO A 90 13.09 -2.57 -7.65
C PRO A 90 12.75 -2.73 -9.14
N PRO A 91 11.61 -3.35 -9.50
CA PRO A 91 11.15 -3.38 -10.88
C PRO A 91 10.92 -1.97 -11.44
N GLU A 92 11.20 -1.78 -12.73
CA GLU A 92 11.05 -0.48 -13.39
C GLU A 92 9.63 0.09 -13.31
N TYR A 93 8.60 -0.76 -13.38
CA TYR A 93 7.20 -0.32 -13.28
C TYR A 93 6.85 0.29 -11.91
N VAL A 94 7.67 0.06 -10.89
CA VAL A 94 7.52 0.67 -9.56
C VAL A 94 8.28 1.99 -9.49
N SER A 95 9.55 1.99 -9.89
CA SER A 95 10.44 3.15 -9.80
C SER A 95 10.10 4.30 -10.76
N LYS A 96 9.20 4.06 -11.72
CA LYS A 96 8.68 5.04 -12.68
C LYS A 96 7.16 5.15 -12.68
N ALA A 97 6.49 4.69 -11.62
CA ALA A 97 5.03 4.66 -11.55
C ALA A 97 4.40 6.06 -11.76
N LEU A 98 5.08 7.14 -11.36
CA LEU A 98 4.57 8.50 -11.48
C LEU A 98 4.67 9.08 -12.90
N ASP A 99 5.52 8.53 -13.78
CA ASP A 99 5.80 9.11 -15.10
C ASP A 99 4.54 9.23 -15.97
N ALA A 100 3.65 8.25 -15.87
CA ALA A 100 2.37 8.20 -16.58
C ALA A 100 1.16 8.60 -15.71
N ALA A 101 1.33 8.74 -14.39
CA ALA A 101 0.22 9.01 -13.47
C ALA A 101 0.00 10.51 -13.23
N ILE A 102 1.03 11.35 -13.38
CA ILE A 102 0.91 12.80 -13.19
C ILE A 102 0.39 13.47 -14.46
N ILE A 103 -0.90 13.79 -14.46
CA ILE A 103 -1.59 14.48 -15.54
C ILE A 103 -1.51 16.01 -15.36
N THR A 104 -1.51 16.49 -14.12
CA THR A 104 -1.47 17.92 -13.79
C THR A 104 -0.14 18.54 -14.22
N ARG A 105 -0.19 19.70 -14.87
CA ARG A 105 1.01 20.47 -15.22
C ARG A 105 1.54 21.13 -13.95
N PHE A 106 2.81 20.92 -13.62
CA PHE A 106 3.40 21.43 -12.37
C PHE A 106 3.32 22.97 -12.24
N GLN A 107 3.38 23.70 -13.35
CA GLN A 107 3.19 25.15 -13.39
C GLN A 107 1.82 25.63 -12.85
N ASP A 108 0.79 24.78 -12.89
CA ASP A 108 -0.55 25.11 -12.40
C ASP A 108 -0.73 24.71 -10.93
N VAL A 109 0.25 24.03 -10.33
CA VAL A 109 0.20 23.55 -8.95
C VAL A 109 0.73 24.63 -8.01
N PRO A 110 0.01 24.99 -6.93
CA PRO A 110 0.51 25.93 -5.94
C PRO A 110 1.84 25.49 -5.34
N SER A 111 2.77 26.42 -5.12
CA SER A 111 4.11 26.12 -4.58
C SER A 111 4.05 25.33 -3.27
N GLU A 112 3.14 25.68 -2.37
CA GLU A 112 2.94 24.97 -1.10
C GLU A 112 2.61 23.48 -1.30
N THR A 113 1.86 23.15 -2.36
CA THR A 113 1.53 21.75 -2.67
C THR A 113 2.74 21.01 -3.25
N LEU A 114 3.52 21.68 -4.11
CA LEU A 114 4.77 21.12 -4.62
C LEU A 114 5.76 20.83 -3.49
N ASP A 115 5.89 21.75 -2.52
CA ASP A 115 6.76 21.58 -1.36
C ASP A 115 6.32 20.38 -0.51
N LYS A 116 5.01 20.22 -0.26
CA LYS A 116 4.47 19.07 0.48
C LYS A 116 4.70 17.73 -0.23
N LEU A 117 4.57 17.71 -1.56
CA LEU A 117 4.70 16.49 -2.36
C LEU A 117 6.14 16.21 -2.79
N HIS A 118 7.07 17.14 -2.57
CA HIS A 118 8.45 17.05 -3.01
C HIS A 118 9.12 15.70 -2.70
N PRO A 119 8.96 15.09 -1.49
CA PRO A 119 9.56 13.78 -1.21
C PRO A 119 9.12 12.65 -2.14
N LEU A 120 7.95 12.79 -2.78
CA LEU A 120 7.37 11.80 -3.69
C LEU A 120 7.68 12.12 -5.16
N ILE A 121 7.67 13.41 -5.53
CA ILE A 121 7.74 13.84 -6.93
C ILE A 121 9.12 14.39 -7.36
N ALA A 122 10.10 14.49 -6.46
CA ALA A 122 11.42 15.09 -6.73
C ALA A 122 12.04 14.54 -8.02
N ARG A 123 12.05 13.21 -8.18
CA ARG A 123 12.57 12.53 -9.37
C ARG A 123 11.93 13.05 -10.66
N VAL A 124 10.61 13.21 -10.67
CA VAL A 124 9.85 13.63 -11.86
C VAL A 124 10.07 15.10 -12.16
N LEU A 125 10.23 15.94 -11.14
CA LEU A 125 10.57 17.37 -11.28
C LEU A 125 11.96 17.53 -11.91
N ASP A 126 12.96 16.82 -11.38
CA ASP A 126 14.36 16.91 -11.83
C ASP A 126 14.55 16.37 -13.25
N SER A 127 13.82 15.32 -13.60
CA SER A 127 13.92 14.66 -14.91
C SER A 127 13.24 15.42 -16.05
N ASN A 128 12.41 16.43 -15.74
CA ASN A 128 11.61 17.13 -16.75
C ASN A 128 11.51 18.65 -16.51
N PRO A 129 12.62 19.40 -16.65
CA PRO A 129 12.68 20.84 -16.35
C PRO A 129 11.76 21.69 -17.22
N GLN A 130 11.26 21.18 -18.36
CA GLN A 130 10.30 21.90 -19.21
C GLN A 130 8.87 21.95 -18.62
N LYS A 131 8.52 21.11 -17.64
CA LYS A 131 7.23 21.21 -16.92
C LYS A 131 7.24 22.30 -15.83
N ILE A 132 8.38 22.94 -15.58
CA ILE A 132 8.62 24.01 -14.59
C ILE A 132 8.71 25.40 -15.28
N LEU A 133 8.41 25.50 -16.58
CA LEU A 133 8.53 26.77 -17.30
C LEU A 133 7.59 27.82 -16.70
N LYS A 134 8.21 28.83 -16.08
CA LYS A 134 7.60 30.02 -15.48
C LYS A 134 6.55 30.62 -16.42
N PRO A 135 5.45 31.20 -15.89
CA PRO A 135 4.51 31.94 -16.72
C PRO A 135 5.28 32.98 -17.54
N LYS A 136 5.10 32.96 -18.86
CA LYS A 136 5.51 34.07 -19.72
C LYS A 136 4.90 35.33 -19.10
N ALA A 137 5.74 36.24 -18.65
CA ALA A 137 5.30 37.60 -18.34
C ALA A 137 4.58 38.12 -19.57
N PHE A 138 3.26 38.32 -19.46
CA PHE A 138 2.49 39.05 -20.45
C PHE A 138 2.89 40.51 -20.32
N ASN A 139 3.94 40.89 -21.06
CA ASN A 139 4.22 42.29 -21.37
C ASN A 139 3.39 42.65 -22.61
N SER A 140 2.27 43.36 -22.40
CA SER A 140 1.80 44.52 -23.17
C SER A 140 0.46 44.98 -22.62
#